data_AF-A0A654TS35-F1
#
_entry.id   AF-A0A654TS35-F1
#
_cell.length_a   1.000
_cell.length_b   1.000
_cell.length_c   1.000
_cell.angle_alpha   90.00
_cell.angle_beta   90.00
_cell.angle_gamma   90.00
#
_symmetry.space_group_name_H-M   'P 1'
#
loop_
_entity.id
_entity.type
_entity.pdbx_description
1 polymer ?
#
loop_
_entity_poly.entity_id
_entity_poly.type
_entity_poly.pdbx_seq_one_letter_code
_entity_poly.pdbx_strand_id
1 'polypeptide(L)'
;MPPESGFTYLDDVPARVMLDLAHRGARLAKEHGSSAGPPVSLLDQEVIQVSSADVVVGLPMRCVFALTAMGFLPQSAETISADELIRVRISPAWLRLDARFGSVYRHRGHAALVLR
;
A
#
# COMPACT_ATOMS: atom_id res chain seq x y z
N MET A 1 13.08 -12.28 -4.73
CA MET A 1 13.34 -11.07 -3.90
C MET A 1 13.10 -9.84 -4.78
N PRO A 2 12.58 -8.71 -4.27
CA PRO A 2 12.49 -7.48 -5.06
C PRO A 2 13.88 -7.00 -5.53
N PRO A 3 14.00 -6.36 -6.70
CA PRO A 3 15.26 -5.81 -7.18
C PRO A 3 15.67 -4.58 -6.35
N GLU A 4 16.96 -4.24 -6.35
CA GLU A 4 17.46 -3.03 -5.67
C GLU A 4 17.16 -1.74 -6.46
N SER A 5 17.12 -1.84 -7.80
CA SER A 5 16.93 -0.73 -8.73
C SER A 5 15.89 -1.04 -9.81
N GLY A 6 15.68 -0.12 -10.76
CA GLY A 6 14.70 -0.27 -11.85
C GLY A 6 13.27 0.14 -11.50
N PHE A 7 13.07 0.86 -10.40
CA PHE A 7 11.78 1.43 -10.03
C PHE A 7 11.61 2.85 -10.59
N THR A 8 10.52 3.07 -11.31
CA THR A 8 10.09 4.40 -11.76
C THR A 8 9.09 5.00 -10.78
N TYR A 9 9.13 6.32 -10.62
CA TYR A 9 8.13 7.05 -9.86
C TYR A 9 6.76 6.95 -10.55
N LEU A 10 5.70 6.77 -9.76
CA LEU A 10 4.32 6.77 -10.24
C LEU A 10 3.55 7.96 -9.65
N ASP A 11 3.46 8.05 -8.34
CA ASP A 11 2.70 9.08 -7.63
C ASP A 11 3.16 9.20 -6.16
N ASP A 12 2.70 10.23 -5.45
CA ASP A 12 2.91 10.42 -4.01
C ASP A 12 1.54 10.44 -3.30
N VAL A 13 1.39 9.66 -2.22
CA VAL A 13 0.16 9.60 -1.43
C VAL A 13 0.40 10.18 -0.03
N PRO A 14 -0.45 11.07 0.50
CA PRO A 14 -0.27 11.58 1.86
C PRO A 14 -0.27 10.47 2.91
N ALA A 15 0.71 10.49 3.83
CA ALA A 15 0.85 9.48 4.88
C ALA A 15 -0.37 9.42 5.81
N ARG A 16 -1.02 10.57 6.05
CA ARG A 16 -2.26 10.63 6.85
C ARG A 16 -3.39 9.81 6.23
N VAL A 17 -3.50 9.78 4.89
CA VAL A 17 -4.51 8.97 4.18
C VAL A 17 -4.27 7.47 4.41
N MET A 18 -3.00 7.03 4.40
CA MET A 18 -2.63 5.64 4.71
C MET A 18 -2.98 5.28 6.16
N LEU A 19 -2.67 6.16 7.11
CA LEU A 19 -2.98 5.92 8.53
C LEU A 19 -4.50 5.84 8.77
N ASP A 20 -5.28 6.72 8.16
CA ASP A 20 -6.74 6.70 8.25
C ASP A 20 -7.33 5.40 7.68
N LEU A 21 -6.80 4.94 6.54
CA LEU A 21 -7.19 3.66 5.97
C LEU A 21 -6.81 2.49 6.88
N ALA A 22 -5.63 2.50 7.49
CA ALA A 22 -5.21 1.49 8.45
C ALA A 22 -6.17 1.41 9.63
N HIS A 23 -6.56 2.55 10.21
CA HIS A 23 -7.53 2.60 11.31
C HIS A 23 -8.90 2.05 10.89
N ARG A 24 -9.43 2.49 9.74
CA ARG A 24 -10.73 2.00 9.24
C ARG A 24 -10.69 0.50 8.94
N GLY A 25 -9.65 0.02 8.27
CA GLY A 25 -9.48 -1.40 7.98
C GLY A 25 -9.30 -2.24 9.24
N ALA A 26 -8.61 -1.73 10.26
CA ALA A 26 -8.45 -2.44 11.53
C ALA A 26 -9.78 -2.61 12.27
N ARG A 27 -10.69 -1.64 12.19
CA ARG A 27 -12.06 -1.78 12.72
C ARG A 27 -12.83 -2.86 11.96
N LEU A 28 -12.82 -2.81 10.64
CA LEU A 28 -13.50 -3.80 9.80
C LEU A 28 -12.94 -5.21 10.01
N ALA A 29 -11.62 -5.33 10.19
CA ALA A 29 -10.95 -6.58 10.52
C ALA A 29 -11.36 -7.13 11.90
N LYS A 30 -11.67 -6.26 12.88
CA LYS A 30 -12.19 -6.70 14.18
C LYS A 30 -13.64 -7.17 14.09
N GLU A 31 -14.45 -6.51 13.26
CA GLU A 31 -15.87 -6.83 13.07
C GLU A 31 -16.09 -8.13 12.27
N HIS A 32 -15.23 -8.40 11.29
CA HIS A 32 -15.39 -9.53 10.35
C HIS A 32 -14.22 -10.53 10.36
N GLY A 33 -13.22 -10.34 11.20
CA GLY A 33 -12.05 -11.21 11.29
C GLY A 33 -12.32 -12.52 12.00
N SER A 34 -11.37 -13.44 11.86
CA SER A 34 -11.36 -14.72 12.58
C SER A 34 -10.08 -14.86 13.40
N SER A 35 -9.89 -16.00 14.07
CA SER A 35 -8.62 -16.33 14.73
C SER A 35 -7.41 -16.33 13.77
N ALA A 36 -7.65 -16.50 12.47
CA ALA A 36 -6.61 -16.42 11.43
C ALA A 36 -6.28 -14.98 10.99
N GLY A 37 -6.97 -13.96 11.54
CA GLY A 37 -6.75 -12.56 11.21
C GLY A 37 -7.83 -11.95 10.30
N PRO A 38 -7.54 -10.79 9.67
CA PRO A 38 -8.47 -10.10 8.78
C PRO A 38 -8.89 -10.98 7.58
N PRO A 39 -10.10 -10.81 7.04
CA PRO A 39 -10.53 -11.52 5.83
C PRO A 39 -9.59 -11.26 4.64
N VAL A 40 -9.31 -12.29 3.84
CA VAL A 40 -8.47 -12.16 2.63
C VAL A 40 -9.05 -11.14 1.65
N SER A 41 -10.38 -11.09 1.52
CA SER A 41 -11.07 -10.08 0.69
C SER A 41 -10.75 -8.66 1.11
N LEU A 42 -10.69 -8.38 2.42
CA LEU A 42 -10.25 -7.07 2.93
C LEU A 42 -8.78 -6.84 2.59
N LEU A 43 -7.91 -7.83 2.82
CA LEU A 43 -6.47 -7.69 2.55
C LEU A 43 -6.16 -7.41 1.07
N ASP A 44 -6.92 -8.00 0.15
CA ASP A 44 -6.76 -7.85 -1.30
C ASP A 44 -7.53 -6.70 -1.90
N GLN A 45 -8.40 -6.04 -1.12
CA GLN A 45 -9.13 -4.87 -1.57
C GLN A 45 -8.16 -3.74 -1.92
N GLU A 46 -8.22 -3.25 -3.16
CA GLU A 46 -7.52 -2.04 -3.58
C GLU A 46 -8.24 -0.81 -2.99
N VAL A 47 -7.57 -0.12 -2.08
CA VAL A 47 -8.17 0.97 -1.27
C VAL A 47 -7.72 2.36 -1.71
N ILE A 48 -6.62 2.42 -2.47
CA ILE A 48 -6.13 3.62 -3.15
C ILE A 48 -5.79 3.22 -4.58
N GLN A 49 -6.12 4.08 -5.53
CA GLN A 49 -5.67 3.98 -6.89
C GLN A 49 -4.78 5.19 -7.19
N VAL A 50 -3.59 4.94 -7.73
CA VAL A 50 -2.69 5.98 -8.24
C VAL A 50 -2.44 5.77 -9.73
N SER A 51 -2.12 6.85 -10.44
CA SER A 51 -1.93 6.79 -11.88
C SER A 51 -0.97 7.85 -12.39
N SER A 52 -0.21 7.51 -13.43
CA SER A 52 0.59 8.46 -14.22
C SER A 52 0.65 8.00 -15.67
N ALA A 53 0.37 8.92 -16.60
CA ALA A 53 0.17 8.60 -18.01
C ALA A 53 -0.78 7.40 -18.19
N ASP A 54 -0.35 6.36 -18.90
CA ASP A 54 -1.15 5.16 -19.18
C ASP A 54 -1.05 4.08 -18.11
N VAL A 55 -0.42 4.37 -16.97
CA VAL A 55 -0.22 3.41 -15.89
C VAL A 55 -1.14 3.71 -14.72
N VAL A 56 -1.94 2.71 -14.33
CA VAL A 56 -2.80 2.73 -13.15
C VAL A 56 -2.42 1.57 -12.23
N VAL A 57 -2.28 1.83 -10.93
CA VAL A 57 -1.97 0.80 -9.93
C VAL A 57 -2.83 0.99 -8.69
N GLY A 58 -3.49 -0.09 -8.28
CA GLY A 58 -4.14 -0.18 -6.99
C GLY A 58 -3.19 -0.59 -5.86
N LEU A 59 -3.35 0.07 -4.72
CA LEU A 59 -2.67 -0.26 -3.47
C LEU A 59 -3.63 -1.09 -2.61
N PRO A 60 -3.34 -2.38 -2.39
CA PRO A 60 -4.22 -3.23 -1.61
C PRO A 60 -4.06 -2.94 -0.11
N MET A 61 -5.12 -3.21 0.67
CA MET A 61 -5.15 -2.97 2.11
C MET A 61 -3.99 -3.67 2.86
N ARG A 62 -3.54 -4.83 2.37
CA ARG A 62 -2.34 -5.52 2.90
C ARG A 62 -1.09 -4.64 2.94
N CYS A 63 -0.90 -3.77 1.95
CA CYS A 63 0.24 -2.85 1.92
C CYS A 63 0.09 -1.75 2.97
N VAL A 64 -1.13 -1.25 3.16
CA VAL A 64 -1.45 -0.25 4.18
C VAL A 64 -1.21 -0.80 5.58
N PHE A 65 -1.73 -2.00 5.88
CA PHE A 65 -1.46 -2.66 7.16
C PHE A 65 0.03 -2.92 7.38
N ALA A 66 0.76 -3.36 6.36
CA ALA A 66 2.20 -3.58 6.46
C ALA A 66 2.95 -2.29 6.82
N LEU A 67 2.65 -1.16 6.18
CA LEU A 67 3.26 0.13 6.52
C LEU A 67 3.08 0.48 8.00
N THR A 68 1.86 0.33 8.53
CA THR A 68 1.59 0.61 9.95
C THR A 68 2.21 -0.42 10.90
N ALA A 69 2.08 -1.71 10.60
CA ALA A 69 2.54 -2.79 11.49
C ALA A 69 4.06 -2.83 11.62
N MET A 70 4.77 -2.41 10.58
CA MET A 70 6.23 -2.29 10.58
C MET A 70 6.73 -0.98 11.20
N GLY A 71 5.83 -0.09 11.64
CA GLY A 71 6.20 1.21 12.20
C GLY A 71 6.75 2.19 11.18
N PHE A 72 6.42 2.02 9.89
CA PHE A 72 6.89 2.91 8.83
C PHE A 72 6.08 4.20 8.71
N LEU A 73 4.92 4.25 9.36
CA LEU A 73 4.11 5.44 9.57
C LEU A 73 4.16 5.86 11.05
N PRO A 74 4.14 7.16 11.36
CA PRO A 74 3.92 7.62 12.73
C PRO A 74 2.60 7.08 13.31
N GLN A 75 2.56 6.90 14.63
CA GLN A 75 1.44 6.24 15.31
C GLN A 75 0.18 7.11 15.43
N SER A 76 0.28 8.43 15.21
CA SER A 76 -0.84 9.35 15.37
C SER A 76 -0.88 10.37 14.23
N ALA A 77 -2.08 10.77 13.81
CA ALA A 77 -2.25 11.69 12.69
C ALA A 77 -1.69 13.09 12.99
N GLU A 78 -1.63 13.48 14.27
CA GLU A 78 -1.12 14.77 14.74
C GLU A 78 0.40 14.86 14.64
N THR A 79 1.10 13.71 14.66
CA THR A 79 2.56 13.64 14.53
C THR A 79 3.03 13.49 13.07
N ILE A 80 2.10 13.27 12.15
CA ILE A 80 2.35 13.25 10.70
C ILE A 80 2.31 14.69 10.18
N SER A 81 3.41 15.13 9.57
CA SER A 81 3.43 16.41 8.86
C SER A 81 2.45 16.38 7.69
N ALA A 82 1.82 17.52 7.36
CA ALA A 82 0.96 17.63 6.18
C ALA A 82 1.69 17.27 4.88
N ASP A 83 3.01 17.49 4.85
CA ASP A 83 3.89 17.20 3.72
C ASP A 83 4.56 15.81 3.80
N GLU A 84 4.19 14.96 4.77
CA GLU A 84 4.73 13.60 4.85
C GLU A 84 4.02 12.71 3.82
N LEU A 85 4.78 12.29 2.80
CA LEU A 85 4.29 11.55 1.65
C LEU A 85 4.81 10.12 1.64
N ILE A 86 4.02 9.23 1.05
CA ILE A 86 4.36 7.85 0.72
C ILE A 86 4.54 7.79 -0.78
N ARG A 87 5.79 7.60 -1.20
CA ARG A 87 6.13 7.58 -2.60
C ARG A 87 5.81 6.22 -3.21
N VAL A 88 5.03 6.23 -4.27
CA VAL A 88 4.65 5.03 -5.02
C VAL A 88 5.58 4.88 -6.21
N ARG A 89 6.26 3.74 -6.27
CA ARG A 89 7.16 3.40 -7.37
C ARG A 89 6.88 2.01 -7.90
N ILE A 90 7.16 1.81 -9.17
CA ILE A 90 6.88 0.55 -9.85
C ILE A 90 8.05 0.07 -10.69
N SER A 91 8.19 -1.22 -10.81
CA SER A 91 8.93 -1.90 -11.88
C SER A 91 7.98 -2.86 -12.59
N PRO A 92 8.40 -3.58 -13.65
CA PRO A 92 7.50 -4.49 -14.38
C PRO A 92 6.75 -5.48 -13.47
N ALA A 93 7.43 -6.04 -12.46
CA ALA A 93 6.86 -7.06 -11.58
C ALA A 93 6.63 -6.60 -10.12
N TRP A 94 6.99 -5.37 -9.75
CA TRP A 94 6.95 -4.93 -8.35
C TRP A 94 6.32 -3.55 -8.16
N LEU A 95 5.56 -3.44 -7.08
CA LEU A 95 5.12 -2.20 -6.46
C LEU A 95 6.00 -1.97 -5.24
N ARG A 96 6.46 -0.74 -5.05
CA ARG A 96 7.22 -0.28 -3.89
C ARG A 96 6.55 0.96 -3.32
N LEU A 97 6.26 0.92 -2.03
CA LEU A 97 5.76 2.07 -1.25
C LEU A 97 6.89 2.52 -0.34
N ASP A 98 7.40 3.72 -0.57
CA ASP A 98 8.48 4.32 0.20
C ASP A 98 7.92 5.28 1.23
N ALA A 99 8.03 4.90 2.50
CA ALA A 99 7.74 5.75 3.64
C ALA A 99 9.03 6.27 4.27
N ARG A 100 8.92 7.21 5.20
CA ARG A 100 10.09 7.81 5.88
C ARG A 100 10.99 6.80 6.57
N PHE A 101 10.42 5.79 7.23
CA PHE A 101 11.17 4.83 8.04
C PHE A 101 11.36 3.46 7.39
N GLY A 102 10.91 3.28 6.14
CA GLY A 102 11.09 2.02 5.42
C GLY A 102 10.19 1.89 4.21
N SER A 103 10.31 0.75 3.53
CA SER A 103 9.59 0.48 2.29
C SER A 103 8.83 -0.83 2.36
N VAL A 104 7.61 -0.85 1.80
CA VAL A 104 6.84 -2.09 1.58
C VAL A 104 6.90 -2.45 0.10
N TYR A 105 7.17 -3.73 -0.17
CA TYR A 105 7.21 -4.27 -1.52
C TYR A 105 6.07 -5.26 -1.72
N ARG A 106 5.46 -5.21 -2.90
CA ARG A 106 4.46 -6.18 -3.33
C ARG A 106 4.76 -6.62 -4.75
N HIS A 107 4.70 -7.92 -4.99
CA HIS A 107 4.73 -8.44 -6.35
C HIS A 107 3.44 -8.01 -7.08
N ARG A 108 3.57 -7.35 -8.22
CA ARG A 108 2.45 -7.04 -9.11
C ARG A 108 2.09 -8.33 -9.82
N GLY A 109 0.91 -8.87 -9.58
CA GLY A 109 0.41 -9.99 -10.40
C GLY A 109 0.51 -9.57 -11.88
N HIS A 110 0.88 -10.50 -12.76
CA HIS A 110 0.72 -10.24 -14.20
C HIS A 110 -0.74 -9.83 -14.41
N ALA A 111 -0.98 -8.70 -15.10
CA ALA A 111 -2.23 -8.53 -15.80
C ALA A 111 -2.44 -9.84 -16.55
N ALA A 112 -3.50 -10.57 -16.24
CA ALA A 112 -3.76 -11.86 -16.86
C ALA A 112 -3.53 -11.68 -18.36
N LEU A 113 -2.57 -12.42 -18.91
CA LEU A 113 -2.46 -12.60 -20.35
C LEU A 113 -3.80 -13.19 -20.77
N VAL A 114 -4.74 -12.33 -21.17
CA VAL A 114 -5.92 -12.75 -21.91
C VAL A 114 -5.37 -13.13 -23.28
N LEU A 115 -4.93 -14.37 -23.41
CA LEU A 115 -4.83 -15.02 -24.71
C LEU A 115 -6.27 -15.07 -25.24
N ARG A 116 -6.54 -14.23 -26.24
CA ARG A 116 -7.69 -14.38 -27.13
C ARG A 116 -7.27 -15.21 -28.33
#